data_AF-A0A960WGF7-F1
#
_entry.id   AF-A0A960WGF7-F1
#
_cell.length_a   1.000
_cell.length_b   1.000
_cell.length_c   1.000
_cell.angle_alpha   90.00
_cell.angle_beta   90.00
_cell.angle_gamma   90.00
#
_symmetry.space_group_name_H-M   'P 1'
#
loop_
_entity.id
_entity.type
_entity.pdbx_description
1 polymer ?
#
loop_
_entity_poly.entity_id
_entity_poly.type
_entity_poly.pdbx_seq_one_letter_code
_entity_poly.pdbx_strand_id
1 'polypeptide(L)'
;MVPDFFKFSIPTKVIYGEGISNRLSEELEYLGPKKVLLVTDKVMGTTGLVDRIRAGLASGPVQIVCVYDDVPPNSELKCVTDAAELGKSHNVDCIMALGGGSVMDTAKVANILISKGGKVQDHMGAQLITDKLLPSIFIPTTSGTGAEVTQFAIIMDAKNHVKLPFSEDAIIPDIAILDPELTKTMPGKLTAATGMDALTHAIEAYVSNQANPGSDALALAAIELISANILQACAVPDDIQARGAMLTASFMAGAAFNSAGVGIVHAVSHALGGVYHIPHGLANSIILPLGIEFNLESAAPRYAKIAEAMGAINVQPVGEIQKGVSKLNLPVIDRALDNFGFVDEWLMNFKAESLPAKIRELNRKLKHLTGFATNLREAGISDGMKKISDLVQLAMDDGSTLYNPCPVTKEGVRDILQKAFEQDLPAWKMTDADFKAARLKTVKRRPKNVYKDSAALYEVLIPFFELLRDDQKVGPGLKEAELSVRFNYSEPDASIVIDGKNADVMFLSGDEAKKAEVDIEMSMKADFAHYFWHGKANVVQALTRREVVAKGNLPRALRLLPILEPAYVIYPDFLRKKGLASIIVD
;
A
#
# COMPACT_ATOMS: atom_id res chain seq x y z
N MET A 1 -21.77 -7.07 -5.01
CA MET A 1 -22.40 -8.28 -5.59
C MET A 1 -21.27 -9.05 -6.26
N VAL A 2 -21.20 -10.37 -6.09
CA VAL A 2 -20.20 -11.20 -6.78
C VAL A 2 -20.71 -11.41 -8.21
N PRO A 3 -19.93 -11.13 -9.27
CA PRO A 3 -20.36 -11.37 -10.65
C PRO A 3 -20.51 -12.87 -10.93
N ASP A 4 -21.34 -13.22 -11.92
CA ASP A 4 -21.60 -14.62 -12.31
C ASP A 4 -20.31 -15.37 -12.72
N PHE A 5 -19.34 -14.63 -13.27
CA PHE A 5 -18.02 -15.14 -13.62
C PHE A 5 -16.96 -14.05 -13.43
N PHE A 6 -15.82 -14.42 -12.86
CA PHE A 6 -14.62 -13.59 -12.88
C PHE A 6 -13.37 -14.47 -12.84
N LYS A 7 -12.27 -13.96 -13.41
CA LYS A 7 -10.93 -14.52 -13.24
C LYS A 7 -10.08 -13.48 -12.52
N PHE A 8 -9.37 -13.92 -11.50
CA PHE A 8 -8.45 -13.06 -10.76
C PHE A 8 -7.19 -13.84 -10.43
N SER A 9 -6.05 -13.30 -10.81
CA SER A 9 -4.74 -13.86 -10.51
C SER A 9 -3.72 -12.73 -10.36
N ILE A 10 -2.77 -12.95 -9.47
CA ILE A 10 -1.55 -12.14 -9.36
C ILE A 10 -0.41 -13.15 -9.49
N PRO A 11 0.04 -13.47 -10.72
CA PRO A 11 1.08 -14.47 -10.93
C PRO A 11 2.44 -13.99 -10.40
N THR A 12 2.63 -12.67 -10.32
CA THR A 12 3.84 -12.03 -9.79
C THR A 12 4.06 -12.38 -8.32
N LYS A 13 5.24 -12.94 -8.01
CA LYS A 13 5.72 -13.04 -6.62
C LYS A 13 6.14 -11.66 -6.14
N VAL A 14 5.59 -11.22 -5.02
CA VAL A 14 5.86 -9.90 -4.44
C VAL A 14 6.76 -10.05 -3.23
N ILE A 15 7.84 -9.27 -3.18
CA ILE A 15 8.74 -9.21 -2.04
C ILE A 15 8.86 -7.76 -1.60
N TYR A 16 8.41 -7.45 -0.39
CA TYR A 16 8.47 -6.10 0.17
C TYR A 16 9.40 -6.06 1.37
N GLY A 17 10.24 -5.02 1.44
CA GLY A 17 11.05 -4.78 2.62
C GLY A 17 11.89 -3.52 2.52
N GLU A 18 11.95 -2.77 3.61
CA GLU A 18 12.89 -1.65 3.77
C GLU A 18 14.33 -2.16 3.60
N GLY A 19 15.05 -1.61 2.62
CA GLY A 19 16.46 -1.92 2.39
C GLY A 19 16.71 -3.30 1.78
N ILE A 20 15.68 -4.00 1.29
CA ILE A 20 15.80 -5.33 0.68
C ILE A 20 16.72 -5.34 -0.55
N SER A 21 16.84 -4.21 -1.24
CA SER A 21 17.79 -4.01 -2.33
C SER A 21 19.25 -4.27 -1.95
N ASN A 22 19.62 -4.18 -0.67
CA ASN A 22 20.98 -4.48 -0.17
C ASN A 22 21.25 -5.98 0.02
N ARG A 23 20.21 -6.82 -0.02
CA ARG A 23 20.29 -8.26 0.25
C ARG A 23 19.49 -9.08 -0.77
N LEU A 24 19.41 -8.59 -2.00
CA LEU A 24 18.68 -9.24 -3.10
C LEU A 24 19.14 -10.68 -3.36
N SER A 25 20.42 -10.95 -3.14
CA SER A 25 20.98 -12.30 -3.28
C SER A 25 20.26 -13.35 -2.41
N GLU A 26 19.87 -13.00 -1.18
CA GLU A 26 19.13 -13.89 -0.27
C GLU A 26 17.73 -14.20 -0.81
N GLU A 27 17.05 -13.18 -1.33
CA GLU A 27 15.66 -13.31 -1.80
C GLU A 27 15.55 -14.02 -3.15
N LEU A 28 16.60 -13.93 -3.97
CA LEU A 28 16.65 -14.46 -5.34
C LEU A 28 17.45 -15.76 -5.46
N GLU A 29 17.96 -16.30 -4.35
CA GLU A 29 18.80 -17.51 -4.34
C GLU A 29 18.12 -18.70 -5.04
N TYR A 30 16.82 -18.87 -4.82
CA TYR A 30 16.02 -19.96 -5.38
C TYR A 30 15.96 -19.97 -6.92
N LEU A 31 16.29 -18.86 -7.59
CA LEU A 31 16.33 -18.81 -9.07
C LEU A 31 17.53 -19.56 -9.64
N GLY A 32 18.53 -19.87 -8.82
CA GLY A 32 19.80 -20.41 -9.28
C GLY A 32 20.57 -19.43 -10.17
N PRO A 33 21.62 -19.90 -10.88
CA PRO A 33 22.45 -19.04 -11.70
C PRO A 33 21.65 -18.32 -12.79
N LYS A 34 21.77 -16.99 -12.86
CA LYS A 34 21.13 -16.15 -13.88
C LYS A 34 22.07 -15.07 -14.40
N LYS A 35 22.04 -14.85 -15.72
CA LYS A 35 22.69 -13.75 -16.44
C LYS A 35 21.64 -12.71 -16.80
N VAL A 36 21.71 -11.58 -16.10
CA VAL A 36 20.70 -10.53 -16.15
C VAL A 36 21.10 -9.42 -17.11
N LEU A 37 20.17 -9.05 -17.99
CA LEU A 37 20.11 -7.71 -18.58
C LEU A 37 19.38 -6.79 -17.59
N LEU A 38 20.05 -5.77 -17.07
CA LEU A 38 19.39 -4.71 -16.30
C LEU A 38 18.98 -3.58 -17.25
N VAL A 39 17.69 -3.29 -17.31
CA VAL A 39 17.11 -2.14 -18.03
C VAL A 39 16.79 -1.03 -17.03
N THR A 40 17.25 0.19 -17.32
CA THR A 40 17.09 1.35 -16.45
C THR A 40 17.18 2.65 -17.25
N ASP A 41 17.10 3.80 -16.57
CA ASP A 41 17.28 5.12 -17.16
C ASP A 41 18.56 5.81 -16.63
N LYS A 42 18.95 6.91 -17.29
CA LYS A 42 20.16 7.67 -16.93
C LYS A 42 20.11 8.26 -15.53
N VAL A 43 18.92 8.58 -15.02
CA VAL A 43 18.75 9.13 -13.67
C VAL A 43 19.10 8.06 -12.64
N MET A 44 18.62 6.83 -12.84
CA MET A 44 18.95 5.70 -11.97
C MET A 44 20.44 5.32 -12.05
N GLY A 45 21.06 5.42 -13.23
CA GLY A 45 22.50 5.21 -13.41
C GLY A 45 23.35 6.22 -12.64
N THR A 46 22.92 7.48 -12.55
CA THR A 46 23.67 8.57 -11.88
C THR A 46 23.39 8.69 -10.38
N THR A 47 22.29 8.12 -9.88
CA THR A 47 21.91 8.16 -8.45
C THR A 47 22.58 7.09 -7.59
N GLY A 48 23.39 6.21 -8.19
CA GLY A 48 24.06 5.09 -7.49
C GLY A 48 23.14 3.92 -7.16
N LEU A 49 21.87 3.97 -7.58
CA LEU A 49 20.91 2.88 -7.32
C LEU A 49 21.29 1.62 -8.10
N VAL A 50 21.79 1.75 -9.33
CA VAL A 50 22.31 0.60 -10.10
C VAL A 50 23.44 -0.12 -9.34
N ASP A 51 24.37 0.63 -8.76
CA ASP A 51 25.47 0.05 -7.99
C ASP A 51 25.00 -0.59 -6.69
N ARG A 52 23.97 -0.01 -6.04
CA ARG A 52 23.30 -0.63 -4.90
C ARG A 52 22.68 -1.99 -5.24
N ILE A 53 21.99 -2.09 -6.39
CA ILE A 53 21.43 -3.37 -6.87
C ILE A 53 22.55 -4.37 -7.17
N ARG A 54 23.62 -3.95 -7.85
CA ARG A 54 24.80 -4.82 -8.09
C ARG A 54 25.40 -5.33 -6.78
N ALA A 55 25.56 -4.46 -5.79
CA ALA A 55 26.09 -4.82 -4.49
C ALA A 55 25.18 -5.83 -3.76
N GLY A 56 23.86 -5.64 -3.78
CA GLY A 56 22.91 -6.56 -3.17
C GLY A 56 22.87 -7.95 -3.82
N LEU A 57 23.30 -8.05 -5.08
CA LEU A 57 23.40 -9.30 -5.84
C LEU A 57 24.78 -9.98 -5.76
N ALA A 58 25.82 -9.28 -5.28
CA ALA A 58 27.22 -9.69 -5.45
C ALA A 58 27.56 -11.09 -4.92
N SER A 59 26.90 -11.54 -3.84
CA SER A 59 27.10 -12.86 -3.23
C SER A 59 26.15 -13.94 -3.74
N GLY A 60 25.26 -13.62 -4.67
CA GLY A 60 24.19 -14.50 -5.12
C GLY A 60 24.43 -15.14 -6.51
N PRO A 61 23.57 -16.09 -6.90
CA PRO A 61 23.68 -16.75 -8.18
C PRO A 61 23.15 -15.89 -9.36
N VAL A 62 22.42 -14.81 -9.06
CA VAL A 62 21.92 -13.86 -10.06
C VAL A 62 22.95 -12.75 -10.29
N GLN A 63 23.40 -12.57 -11.54
CA GLN A 63 24.49 -11.66 -11.89
C GLN A 63 24.09 -10.75 -13.05
N ILE A 64 24.30 -9.44 -12.89
CA ILE A 64 24.08 -8.46 -13.96
C ILE A 64 25.28 -8.51 -14.92
N VAL A 65 25.06 -9.00 -16.15
CA VAL A 65 26.12 -9.15 -17.16
C VAL A 65 26.16 -7.99 -18.15
N CYS A 66 25.04 -7.28 -18.33
CA CYS A 66 24.96 -6.07 -19.14
C CYS A 66 23.88 -5.13 -18.59
N VAL A 67 24.04 -3.83 -18.86
CA VAL A 67 23.10 -2.78 -18.43
C VAL A 67 22.73 -1.93 -19.63
N TYR A 68 21.45 -1.72 -19.84
CA TYR A 68 20.90 -0.71 -20.74
C TYR A 68 20.30 0.43 -19.90
N ASP A 69 20.91 1.61 -19.94
CA ASP A 69 20.57 2.75 -19.08
C ASP A 69 20.07 3.99 -19.84
N ASP A 70 19.69 3.84 -21.11
CA ASP A 70 19.27 4.94 -21.99
C ASP A 70 17.77 4.93 -22.29
N VAL A 71 16.93 4.51 -21.33
CA VAL A 71 15.47 4.59 -21.49
C VAL A 71 15.00 6.05 -21.30
N PRO A 72 14.34 6.66 -22.29
CA PRO A 72 13.76 7.99 -22.15
C PRO A 72 12.41 7.96 -21.41
N PRO A 73 11.93 9.10 -20.90
CA PRO A 73 10.54 9.24 -20.50
C PRO A 73 9.59 8.86 -21.66
N ASN A 74 8.58 8.05 -21.38
CA ASN A 74 7.59 7.53 -22.34
C ASN A 74 8.10 6.46 -23.35
N SER A 75 9.14 5.69 -23.02
CA SER A 75 9.59 4.46 -23.72
C SER A 75 9.55 4.51 -25.25
N GLU A 76 10.70 4.51 -25.91
CA GLU A 76 10.75 4.56 -27.38
C GLU A 76 11.04 3.20 -28.02
N LEU A 77 10.54 3.00 -29.23
CA LEU A 77 10.80 1.79 -30.00
C LEU A 77 12.30 1.47 -30.12
N LYS A 78 13.13 2.51 -30.27
CA LYS A 78 14.58 2.36 -30.37
C LYS A 78 15.17 1.72 -29.10
N CYS A 79 14.76 2.18 -27.92
CA CYS A 79 15.35 1.67 -26.67
C CYS A 79 14.99 0.21 -26.40
N VAL A 80 13.78 -0.22 -26.81
CA VAL A 80 13.38 -1.63 -26.78
C VAL A 80 14.30 -2.48 -27.67
N THR A 81 14.53 -2.03 -28.91
CA THR A 81 15.37 -2.76 -29.87
C THR A 81 16.81 -2.84 -29.37
N ASP A 82 17.38 -1.71 -28.96
CA ASP A 82 18.77 -1.65 -28.47
C ASP A 82 18.97 -2.53 -27.22
N ALA A 83 18.04 -2.48 -26.26
CA ALA A 83 18.10 -3.31 -25.05
C ALA A 83 18.03 -4.81 -25.39
N ALA A 84 17.15 -5.19 -26.32
CA ALA A 84 17.04 -6.57 -26.77
C ALA A 84 18.29 -7.08 -27.48
N GLU A 85 18.90 -6.26 -28.35
CA GLU A 85 20.17 -6.58 -29.02
C GLU A 85 21.32 -6.73 -28.02
N LEU A 86 21.40 -5.83 -27.03
CA LEU A 86 22.38 -5.91 -25.95
C LEU A 86 22.20 -7.19 -25.13
N GLY A 87 20.97 -7.54 -24.75
CA GLY A 87 20.67 -8.78 -24.04
C GLY A 87 21.08 -10.02 -24.84
N LYS A 88 20.73 -10.08 -26.13
CA LYS A 88 21.10 -11.20 -27.02
C LYS A 88 22.61 -11.36 -27.14
N SER A 89 23.35 -10.26 -27.33
CA SER A 89 24.82 -10.31 -27.48
C SER A 89 25.53 -10.85 -26.22
N HIS A 90 24.92 -10.72 -25.04
CA HIS A 90 25.45 -11.20 -23.77
C HIS A 90 24.87 -12.56 -23.32
N ASN A 91 24.00 -13.19 -24.15
CA ASN A 91 23.33 -14.44 -23.85
C ASN A 91 22.62 -14.41 -22.48
N VAL A 92 21.84 -13.37 -22.24
CA VAL A 92 21.06 -13.23 -20.99
C VAL A 92 19.95 -14.26 -20.93
N ASP A 93 19.66 -14.74 -19.72
CA ASP A 93 18.59 -15.71 -19.43
C ASP A 93 17.61 -15.20 -18.37
N CYS A 94 17.71 -13.91 -18.02
CA CYS A 94 16.81 -13.18 -17.13
C CYS A 94 16.85 -11.69 -17.48
N ILE A 95 15.73 -11.00 -17.31
CA ILE A 95 15.64 -9.54 -17.45
C ILE A 95 15.29 -8.90 -16.11
N MET A 96 15.92 -7.77 -15.81
CA MET A 96 15.65 -7.00 -14.61
C MET A 96 15.34 -5.54 -15.00
N ALA A 97 14.32 -4.95 -14.39
CA ALA A 97 13.95 -3.56 -14.58
C ALA A 97 14.15 -2.78 -13.27
N LEU A 98 14.87 -1.67 -13.31
CA LEU A 98 15.00 -0.73 -12.19
C LEU A 98 14.61 0.67 -12.65
N GLY A 99 13.43 1.15 -12.26
CA GLY A 99 12.93 2.43 -12.74
C GLY A 99 11.44 2.64 -12.51
N GLY A 100 10.87 3.63 -13.21
CA GLY A 100 9.42 3.81 -13.29
C GLY A 100 8.78 3.03 -14.43
N GLY A 101 7.52 3.34 -14.76
CA GLY A 101 6.74 2.65 -15.80
C GLY A 101 7.43 2.58 -17.16
N SER A 102 8.11 3.63 -17.61
CA SER A 102 8.80 3.59 -18.92
C SER A 102 9.92 2.55 -18.99
N VAL A 103 10.72 2.43 -17.93
CA VAL A 103 11.77 1.40 -17.85
C VAL A 103 11.15 0.00 -17.86
N MET A 104 10.06 -0.19 -17.11
CA MET A 104 9.37 -1.47 -17.01
C MET A 104 8.72 -1.89 -18.32
N ASP A 105 8.04 -0.97 -19.01
CA ASP A 105 7.44 -1.21 -20.32
C ASP A 105 8.52 -1.56 -21.35
N THR A 106 9.65 -0.84 -21.32
CA THR A 106 10.79 -1.16 -22.18
C THR A 106 11.32 -2.56 -21.91
N ALA A 107 11.49 -2.94 -20.63
CA ALA A 107 11.96 -4.27 -20.25
C ALA A 107 10.99 -5.38 -20.68
N LYS A 108 9.68 -5.20 -20.49
CA LYS A 108 8.65 -6.16 -20.94
C LYS A 108 8.77 -6.45 -22.43
N VAL A 109 8.82 -5.41 -23.25
CA VAL A 109 8.85 -5.58 -24.70
C VAL A 109 10.23 -6.03 -25.19
N ALA A 110 11.32 -5.62 -24.53
CA ALA A 110 12.65 -6.17 -24.81
C ALA A 110 12.69 -7.68 -24.53
N ASN A 111 12.03 -8.18 -23.48
CA ASN A 111 11.93 -9.60 -23.19
C ASN A 111 11.23 -10.39 -24.31
N ILE A 112 10.16 -9.81 -24.89
CA ILE A 112 9.51 -10.38 -26.08
C ILE A 112 10.51 -10.52 -27.22
N LEU A 113 11.25 -9.44 -27.54
CA LEU A 113 12.21 -9.47 -28.64
C LEU A 113 13.41 -10.40 -28.39
N ILE A 114 13.87 -10.50 -27.14
CA ILE A 114 14.93 -11.44 -26.75
C ILE A 114 14.47 -12.88 -26.98
N SER A 115 13.24 -13.20 -26.59
CA SER A 115 12.68 -14.55 -26.62
C SER A 115 12.18 -14.99 -28.00
N LYS A 116 11.45 -14.12 -28.72
CA LYS A 116 10.82 -14.43 -30.02
C LYS A 116 11.54 -13.85 -31.24
N GLY A 117 12.32 -12.77 -31.08
CA GLY A 117 12.83 -12.00 -32.22
C GLY A 117 11.74 -11.15 -32.90
N GLY A 118 11.94 -10.79 -34.17
CA GLY A 118 11.01 -9.93 -34.91
C GLY A 118 11.16 -8.44 -34.59
N LYS A 119 10.25 -7.61 -35.11
CA LYS A 119 10.18 -6.17 -34.81
C LYS A 119 9.19 -5.92 -33.69
N VAL A 120 9.35 -4.80 -32.97
CA VAL A 120 8.42 -4.37 -31.90
C VAL A 120 6.97 -4.36 -32.39
N GLN A 121 6.73 -3.81 -33.58
CA GLN A 121 5.38 -3.69 -34.14
C GLN A 121 4.72 -5.05 -34.44
N ASP A 122 5.50 -6.10 -34.67
CA ASP A 122 4.97 -7.43 -35.02
C ASP A 122 4.28 -8.10 -33.82
N HIS A 123 4.55 -7.60 -32.60
CA HIS A 123 4.03 -8.16 -31.34
C HIS A 123 3.04 -7.23 -30.63
N MET A 124 2.67 -6.10 -31.23
CA MET A 124 1.68 -5.19 -30.63
C MET A 124 0.28 -5.80 -30.71
N GLY A 125 -0.52 -5.64 -29.66
CA GLY A 125 -1.87 -6.20 -29.59
C GLY A 125 -2.22 -6.74 -28.21
N ALA A 126 -3.20 -7.64 -28.19
CA ALA A 126 -3.69 -8.27 -26.98
C ALA A 126 -3.74 -9.79 -27.14
N GLN A 127 -3.13 -10.50 -26.19
CA GLN A 127 -3.14 -11.95 -26.07
C GLN A 127 -2.62 -12.68 -27.34
N LEU A 128 -1.62 -12.11 -28.01
CA LEU A 128 -0.95 -12.67 -29.18
C LEU A 128 0.25 -13.57 -28.79
N ILE A 129 0.78 -13.42 -27.58
CA ILE A 129 2.02 -14.06 -27.14
C ILE A 129 1.70 -15.27 -26.27
N THR A 130 1.99 -16.46 -26.80
CA THR A 130 1.82 -17.74 -26.08
C THR A 130 3.15 -18.35 -25.65
N ASP A 131 4.26 -17.81 -26.13
CA ASP A 131 5.60 -18.28 -25.82
C ASP A 131 6.00 -17.93 -24.39
N LYS A 132 6.79 -18.81 -23.77
CA LYS A 132 7.42 -18.53 -22.48
C LYS A 132 8.55 -17.52 -22.69
N LEU A 133 8.46 -16.37 -22.02
CA LEU A 133 9.51 -15.36 -22.01
C LEU A 133 10.61 -15.68 -20.97
N LEU A 134 11.70 -14.91 -20.95
CA LEU A 134 12.71 -15.03 -19.90
C LEU A 134 12.12 -14.66 -18.53
N PRO A 135 12.57 -15.29 -17.43
CA PRO A 135 12.26 -14.84 -16.09
C PRO A 135 12.57 -13.36 -15.89
N SER A 136 11.69 -12.65 -15.18
CA SER A 136 11.69 -11.20 -15.08
C SER A 136 11.61 -10.70 -13.63
N ILE A 137 12.44 -9.70 -13.29
CA ILE A 137 12.54 -9.13 -11.94
C ILE A 137 12.37 -7.61 -12.02
N PHE A 138 11.30 -7.08 -11.44
CA PHE A 138 10.91 -5.68 -11.58
C PHE A 138 11.03 -4.96 -10.24
N ILE A 139 11.77 -3.85 -10.23
CA ILE A 139 12.13 -3.07 -9.05
C ILE A 139 11.65 -1.63 -9.24
N PRO A 140 10.41 -1.30 -8.83
CA PRO A 140 9.89 0.06 -8.94
C PRO A 140 10.67 1.07 -8.11
N THR A 141 10.94 2.21 -8.75
CA THR A 141 11.48 3.42 -8.10
C THR A 141 10.45 4.55 -8.04
N THR A 142 9.25 4.30 -8.58
CA THR A 142 8.08 5.17 -8.49
C THR A 142 6.90 4.45 -7.87
N SER A 143 5.98 5.19 -7.26
CA SER A 143 4.74 4.66 -6.66
C SER A 143 3.52 5.21 -7.41
N GLY A 144 3.31 4.73 -8.64
CA GLY A 144 2.15 5.14 -9.46
C GLY A 144 1.63 4.08 -10.42
N THR A 145 2.47 3.65 -11.36
CA THR A 145 2.02 2.89 -12.55
C THR A 145 1.62 1.44 -12.26
N GLY A 146 2.17 0.82 -11.20
CA GLY A 146 1.98 -0.60 -10.93
C GLY A 146 2.50 -1.52 -12.05
N ALA A 147 3.41 -1.02 -12.89
CA ALA A 147 3.87 -1.75 -14.07
C ALA A 147 4.63 -3.04 -13.73
N GLU A 148 5.09 -3.18 -12.49
CA GLU A 148 5.70 -4.37 -11.92
C GLU A 148 4.73 -5.55 -11.71
N VAL A 149 3.43 -5.36 -11.91
CA VAL A 149 2.41 -6.42 -11.75
C VAL A 149 1.40 -6.49 -12.90
N THR A 150 1.53 -5.65 -13.92
CA THR A 150 0.54 -5.53 -15.00
C THR A 150 0.92 -6.29 -16.26
N GLN A 151 -0.08 -6.67 -17.04
CA GLN A 151 0.04 -7.26 -18.38
C GLN A 151 0.21 -6.23 -19.50
N PHE A 152 0.30 -4.94 -19.14
CA PHE A 152 0.32 -3.84 -20.09
C PHE A 152 1.72 -3.27 -20.29
N ALA A 153 2.01 -2.84 -21.51
CA ALA A 153 3.15 -1.98 -21.83
C ALA A 153 2.78 -1.03 -22.98
N ILE A 154 3.25 0.21 -22.93
CA ILE A 154 3.04 1.21 -23.99
C ILE A 154 4.39 1.68 -24.52
N ILE A 155 4.64 1.49 -25.82
CA ILE A 155 5.87 1.92 -26.49
C ILE A 155 5.57 2.99 -27.53
N MET A 156 6.27 4.12 -27.49
CA MET A 156 6.16 5.20 -28.46
C MET A 156 6.93 4.88 -29.74
N ASP A 157 6.23 4.89 -30.88
CA ASP A 157 6.84 4.98 -32.20
C ASP A 157 6.95 6.45 -32.60
N ALA A 158 8.06 7.08 -32.20
CA ALA A 158 8.31 8.51 -32.45
C ALA A 158 8.33 8.86 -33.95
N LYS A 159 8.68 7.91 -34.83
CA LYS A 159 8.73 8.12 -36.28
C LYS A 159 7.33 8.24 -36.89
N ASN A 160 6.40 7.43 -36.41
CA ASN A 160 5.01 7.41 -36.90
C ASN A 160 4.04 8.21 -36.01
N HIS A 161 4.52 8.77 -34.90
CA HIS A 161 3.74 9.51 -33.91
C HIS A 161 2.57 8.70 -33.32
N VAL A 162 2.78 7.39 -33.12
CA VAL A 162 1.77 6.48 -32.57
C VAL A 162 2.30 5.75 -31.34
N LYS A 163 1.40 5.41 -30.42
CA LYS A 163 1.68 4.53 -29.28
C LYS A 163 1.32 3.10 -29.68
N LEU A 164 2.23 2.16 -29.40
CA LEU A 164 2.07 0.73 -29.64
C LEU A 164 1.66 0.05 -28.33
N PRO A 165 0.40 -0.39 -28.19
CA PRO A 165 -0.08 -1.04 -26.98
C PRO A 165 0.25 -2.54 -26.99
N PHE A 166 0.62 -3.05 -25.82
CA PHE A 166 0.79 -4.47 -25.54
C PHE A 166 -0.09 -4.83 -24.35
N SER A 167 -0.88 -5.89 -24.47
CA SER A 167 -1.75 -6.43 -23.43
C SER A 167 -1.63 -7.95 -23.40
N GLU A 168 -0.61 -8.46 -22.72
CA GLU A 168 -0.17 -9.85 -22.84
C GLU A 168 0.02 -10.48 -21.47
N ASP A 169 -0.64 -11.61 -21.18
CA ASP A 169 -0.42 -12.33 -19.92
C ASP A 169 1.06 -12.75 -19.77
N ALA A 170 1.72 -13.03 -20.90
CA ALA A 170 3.12 -13.45 -20.95
C ALA A 170 4.13 -12.38 -20.50
N ILE A 171 3.76 -11.09 -20.49
CA ILE A 171 4.65 -10.00 -20.05
C ILE A 171 4.43 -9.57 -18.59
N ILE A 172 3.50 -10.21 -17.87
CA ILE A 172 3.33 -9.96 -16.44
C ILE A 172 4.63 -10.37 -15.72
N PRO A 173 5.24 -9.49 -14.92
CA PRO A 173 6.51 -9.80 -14.28
C PRO A 173 6.42 -11.00 -13.33
N ASP A 174 7.46 -11.83 -13.30
CA ASP A 174 7.51 -13.00 -12.40
C ASP A 174 7.74 -12.58 -10.95
N ILE A 175 8.55 -11.54 -10.73
CA ILE A 175 8.94 -11.06 -9.41
C ILE A 175 8.87 -9.53 -9.37
N ALA A 176 8.21 -8.99 -8.36
CA ALA A 176 8.23 -7.57 -8.00
C ALA A 176 8.97 -7.38 -6.66
N ILE A 177 10.03 -6.57 -6.67
CA ILE A 177 10.78 -6.20 -5.45
C ILE A 177 10.41 -4.78 -5.04
N LEU A 178 9.65 -4.67 -3.96
CA LEU A 178 9.15 -3.40 -3.43
C LEU A 178 10.03 -2.92 -2.28
N ASP A 179 11.05 -2.11 -2.59
CA ASP A 179 11.91 -1.45 -1.60
C ASP A 179 11.56 0.04 -1.50
N PRO A 180 10.94 0.50 -0.38
CA PRO A 180 10.57 1.90 -0.23
C PRO A 180 11.77 2.85 -0.24
N GLU A 181 12.98 2.40 0.09
CA GLU A 181 14.16 3.28 0.05
C GLU A 181 14.51 3.75 -1.36
N LEU A 182 14.17 2.97 -2.39
CA LEU A 182 14.43 3.30 -3.79
C LEU A 182 13.51 4.40 -4.33
N THR A 183 12.44 4.72 -3.61
CA THR A 183 11.48 5.78 -3.98
C THR A 183 11.80 7.14 -3.35
N LYS A 184 12.77 7.21 -2.44
CA LYS A 184 13.15 8.45 -1.73
C LYS A 184 13.62 9.56 -2.65
N THR A 185 14.21 9.21 -3.79
CA THR A 185 14.76 10.15 -4.78
C THR A 185 13.66 10.92 -5.52
N MET A 186 12.39 10.49 -5.42
CA MET A 186 11.27 11.16 -6.05
C MET A 186 10.98 12.53 -5.41
N PRO A 187 11.03 13.63 -6.19
CA PRO A 187 10.58 14.93 -5.71
C PRO A 187 9.11 14.91 -5.30
N GLY A 188 8.71 15.83 -4.41
CA GLY A 188 7.32 15.93 -3.93
C GLY A 188 6.29 16.04 -5.07
N LYS A 189 6.58 16.82 -6.12
CA LYS A 189 5.69 16.95 -7.29
C LYS A 189 5.53 15.66 -8.09
N LEU A 190 6.60 14.87 -8.24
CA LEU A 190 6.54 13.56 -8.90
C LEU A 190 5.79 12.55 -8.03
N THR A 191 5.99 12.60 -6.71
CA THR A 191 5.27 11.80 -5.72
C THR A 191 3.76 12.09 -5.76
N ALA A 192 3.38 13.36 -5.87
CA ALA A 192 1.99 13.76 -6.04
C ALA A 192 1.39 13.23 -7.35
N ALA A 193 2.09 13.38 -8.47
CA ALA A 193 1.61 12.92 -9.78
C ALA A 193 1.39 11.40 -9.81
N THR A 194 2.40 10.65 -9.40
CA THR A 194 2.35 9.17 -9.38
C THR A 194 1.39 8.65 -8.31
N GLY A 195 1.29 9.29 -7.15
CA GLY A 195 0.31 8.92 -6.13
C GLY A 195 -1.14 9.14 -6.59
N MET A 196 -1.42 10.23 -7.30
CA MET A 196 -2.74 10.47 -7.90
C MET A 196 -3.05 9.51 -9.04
N ASP A 197 -2.03 9.10 -9.80
CA ASP A 197 -2.14 8.05 -10.81
C ASP A 197 -2.61 6.72 -10.19
N ALA A 198 -1.92 6.26 -9.14
CA ALA A 198 -2.32 5.07 -8.39
C ALA A 198 -3.72 5.19 -7.76
N LEU A 199 -4.10 6.39 -7.29
CA LEU A 199 -5.44 6.62 -6.75
C LEU A 199 -6.51 6.48 -7.84
N THR A 200 -6.27 7.06 -9.02
CA THR A 200 -7.15 6.92 -10.18
C THR A 200 -7.26 5.46 -10.61
N HIS A 201 -6.14 4.73 -10.71
CA HIS A 201 -6.15 3.29 -11.00
C HIS A 201 -7.08 2.53 -10.04
N ALA A 202 -6.94 2.75 -8.74
CA ALA A 202 -7.75 2.06 -7.75
C ALA A 202 -9.23 2.45 -7.83
N ILE A 203 -9.55 3.74 -8.00
CA ILE A 203 -10.93 4.22 -8.11
C ILE A 203 -11.60 3.66 -9.36
N GLU A 204 -10.96 3.77 -10.52
CA GLU A 204 -11.55 3.28 -11.78
C GLU A 204 -11.66 1.75 -11.80
N ALA A 205 -10.66 1.03 -11.30
CA ALA A 205 -10.75 -0.42 -11.14
C ALA A 205 -11.90 -0.83 -10.20
N TYR A 206 -12.15 -0.06 -9.15
CA TYR A 206 -13.24 -0.34 -8.21
C TYR A 206 -14.62 -0.10 -8.82
N VAL A 207 -14.80 0.88 -9.71
CA VAL A 207 -16.11 1.16 -10.32
C VAL A 207 -16.27 0.54 -11.70
N SER A 208 -15.24 -0.12 -12.23
CA SER A 208 -15.25 -0.74 -13.53
C SER A 208 -16.41 -1.74 -13.72
N ASN A 209 -16.87 -1.88 -14.95
CA ASN A 209 -17.82 -2.94 -15.33
C ASN A 209 -17.20 -4.36 -15.30
N GLN A 210 -15.87 -4.48 -15.15
CA GLN A 210 -15.14 -5.73 -14.91
C GLN A 210 -14.66 -5.87 -13.44
N ALA A 211 -15.16 -5.02 -12.54
CA ALA A 211 -14.83 -5.12 -11.12
C ALA A 211 -15.23 -6.50 -10.56
N ASN A 212 -14.35 -7.08 -9.75
CA ASN A 212 -14.53 -8.40 -9.16
C ASN A 212 -14.08 -8.41 -7.69
N PRO A 213 -14.45 -9.40 -6.86
CA PRO A 213 -14.11 -9.38 -5.44
C PRO A 213 -12.62 -9.25 -5.13
N GLY A 214 -11.75 -9.79 -5.99
CA GLY A 214 -10.29 -9.68 -5.84
C GLY A 214 -9.79 -8.27 -6.13
N SER A 215 -10.19 -7.70 -7.27
CA SER A 215 -9.85 -6.30 -7.62
C SER A 215 -10.43 -5.32 -6.60
N ASP A 216 -11.64 -5.57 -6.12
CA ASP A 216 -12.35 -4.73 -5.14
C ASP A 216 -11.58 -4.62 -3.83
N ALA A 217 -11.12 -5.75 -3.30
CA ALA A 217 -10.36 -5.79 -2.04
C ALA A 217 -9.05 -5.01 -2.17
N LEU A 218 -8.33 -5.19 -3.28
CA LEU A 218 -7.07 -4.49 -3.52
C LEU A 218 -7.25 -2.99 -3.77
N ALA A 219 -8.26 -2.62 -4.56
CA ALA A 219 -8.54 -1.23 -4.88
C ALA A 219 -8.92 -0.43 -3.62
N LEU A 220 -9.80 -0.96 -2.76
CA LEU A 220 -10.16 -0.28 -1.50
C LEU A 220 -8.95 -0.13 -0.57
N ALA A 221 -8.16 -1.19 -0.40
CA ALA A 221 -6.95 -1.14 0.42
C ALA A 221 -5.94 -0.11 -0.14
N ALA A 222 -5.79 -0.02 -1.46
CA ALA A 222 -4.95 0.98 -2.10
C ALA A 222 -5.47 2.41 -1.85
N ILE A 223 -6.78 2.65 -1.98
CA ILE A 223 -7.42 3.95 -1.73
C ILE A 223 -7.18 4.39 -0.28
N GLU A 224 -7.36 3.50 0.69
CA GLU A 224 -7.12 3.77 2.11
C GLU A 224 -5.66 4.18 2.36
N LEU A 225 -4.72 3.39 1.86
CA LEU A 225 -3.28 3.64 2.02
C LEU A 225 -2.86 4.95 1.36
N ILE A 226 -3.30 5.22 0.12
CA ILE A 226 -2.94 6.44 -0.62
C ILE A 226 -3.51 7.67 0.09
N SER A 227 -4.80 7.63 0.43
CA SER A 227 -5.48 8.76 1.08
C SER A 227 -4.84 9.13 2.42
N ALA A 228 -4.36 8.13 3.16
CA ALA A 228 -3.70 8.35 4.43
C ALA A 228 -2.25 8.87 4.30
N ASN A 229 -1.53 8.57 3.20
CA ASN A 229 -0.08 8.74 3.14
C ASN A 229 0.45 9.68 2.04
N ILE A 230 -0.32 9.99 1.00
CA ILE A 230 0.18 10.77 -0.16
C ILE A 230 0.71 12.15 0.23
N LEU A 231 0.02 12.86 1.14
CA LEU A 231 0.45 14.19 1.61
C LEU A 231 1.77 14.10 2.38
N GLN A 232 1.91 13.10 3.24
CA GLN A 232 3.12 12.87 4.03
C GLN A 232 4.31 12.48 3.15
N ALA A 233 4.11 11.58 2.19
CA ALA A 233 5.13 11.18 1.23
C ALA A 233 5.60 12.35 0.35
N CYS A 234 4.71 13.29 0.02
CA CYS A 234 5.06 14.51 -0.72
C CYS A 234 5.85 15.51 0.13
N ALA A 235 5.47 15.68 1.41
CA ALA A 235 6.06 16.69 2.28
C ALA A 235 7.37 16.25 2.94
N VAL A 236 7.52 14.96 3.25
CA VAL A 236 8.70 14.39 3.92
C VAL A 236 9.24 13.21 3.10
N PRO A 237 10.12 13.47 2.12
CA PRO A 237 10.62 12.44 1.20
C PRO A 237 11.31 11.24 1.87
N ASP A 238 11.92 11.44 3.03
CA ASP A 238 12.61 10.41 3.83
C ASP A 238 11.69 9.63 4.79
N ASP A 239 10.38 9.92 4.82
CA ASP A 239 9.43 9.13 5.60
C ASP A 239 9.20 7.76 4.93
N ILE A 240 10.03 6.79 5.28
CA ILE A 240 9.99 5.43 4.72
C ILE A 240 8.64 4.74 4.94
N GLN A 241 7.90 5.08 6.01
CA GLN A 241 6.59 4.46 6.23
C GLN A 241 5.58 5.00 5.22
N ALA A 242 5.56 6.32 4.99
CA ALA A 242 4.71 6.92 3.96
C ALA A 242 5.12 6.45 2.56
N ARG A 243 6.43 6.35 2.26
CA ARG A 243 6.95 5.79 1.01
C ARG A 243 6.54 4.34 0.80
N GLY A 244 6.67 3.50 1.83
CA GLY A 244 6.26 2.10 1.81
C GLY A 244 4.76 1.94 1.59
N ALA A 245 3.94 2.73 2.29
CA ALA A 245 2.50 2.72 2.10
C ALA A 245 2.12 3.11 0.66
N MET A 246 2.72 4.16 0.11
CA MET A 246 2.48 4.57 -1.28
C MET A 246 2.94 3.50 -2.29
N LEU A 247 4.10 2.88 -2.07
CA LEU A 247 4.63 1.84 -2.95
C LEU A 247 3.74 0.58 -2.93
N THR A 248 3.37 0.10 -1.75
CA THR A 248 2.43 -1.03 -1.62
C THR A 248 1.07 -0.71 -2.21
N ALA A 249 0.55 0.50 -2.00
CA ALA A 249 -0.74 0.90 -2.54
C ALA A 249 -0.72 1.01 -4.07
N SER A 250 0.36 1.53 -4.65
CA SER A 250 0.54 1.55 -6.11
C SER A 250 0.59 0.14 -6.69
N PHE A 251 1.28 -0.80 -6.05
CA PHE A 251 1.27 -2.20 -6.44
C PHE A 251 -0.16 -2.79 -6.37
N MET A 252 -0.88 -2.56 -5.28
CA MET A 252 -2.26 -3.04 -5.09
C MET A 252 -3.22 -2.46 -6.14
N ALA A 253 -3.10 -1.15 -6.42
CA ALA A 253 -3.86 -0.50 -7.48
C ALA A 253 -3.53 -1.11 -8.85
N GLY A 254 -2.24 -1.35 -9.11
CA GLY A 254 -1.72 -2.09 -10.27
C GLY A 254 -2.40 -3.43 -10.48
N ALA A 255 -2.37 -4.27 -9.44
CA ALA A 255 -2.99 -5.59 -9.48
C ALA A 255 -4.52 -5.54 -9.61
N ALA A 256 -5.18 -4.52 -9.03
CA ALA A 256 -6.61 -4.32 -9.19
C ALA A 256 -6.98 -3.98 -10.64
N PHE A 257 -6.38 -2.93 -11.21
CA PHE A 257 -6.70 -2.48 -12.57
C PHE A 257 -6.20 -3.47 -13.63
N ASN A 258 -5.17 -4.26 -13.34
CA ASN A 258 -4.73 -5.34 -14.24
C ASN A 258 -5.85 -6.35 -14.57
N SER A 259 -6.77 -6.56 -13.63
CA SER A 259 -7.91 -7.47 -13.80
C SER A 259 -9.23 -6.78 -14.15
N ALA A 260 -9.42 -5.52 -13.70
CA ALA A 260 -10.67 -4.79 -13.87
C ALA A 260 -10.62 -3.71 -14.96
N GLY A 261 -9.45 -3.36 -15.48
CA GLY A 261 -9.28 -2.22 -16.38
C GLY A 261 -9.43 -0.86 -15.68
N VAL A 262 -9.39 0.18 -16.51
CA VAL A 262 -9.54 1.60 -16.14
C VAL A 262 -10.59 2.25 -17.07
N GLY A 263 -11.03 3.47 -16.77
CA GLY A 263 -12.22 4.05 -17.38
C GLY A 263 -11.99 5.38 -18.11
N ILE A 264 -13.00 6.24 -18.05
CA ILE A 264 -13.03 7.53 -18.75
C ILE A 264 -11.89 8.49 -18.32
N VAL A 265 -11.41 8.42 -17.07
CA VAL A 265 -10.34 9.29 -16.58
C VAL A 265 -9.04 8.98 -17.32
N HIS A 266 -8.69 7.70 -17.46
CA HIS A 266 -7.53 7.29 -18.25
C HIS A 266 -7.70 7.60 -19.72
N ALA A 267 -8.87 7.32 -20.32
CA ALA A 267 -9.13 7.61 -21.72
C ALA A 267 -8.88 9.08 -22.08
N VAL A 268 -9.41 10.01 -21.27
CA VAL A 268 -9.21 11.45 -21.46
C VAL A 268 -7.75 11.84 -21.19
N SER A 269 -7.12 11.27 -20.16
CA SER A 269 -5.73 11.56 -19.80
C SER A 269 -4.72 11.07 -20.84
N HIS A 270 -4.97 9.93 -21.50
CA HIS A 270 -4.17 9.45 -22.62
C HIS A 270 -4.24 10.42 -23.81
N ALA A 271 -5.44 10.91 -24.15
CA ALA A 271 -5.62 11.89 -25.20
C ALA A 271 -4.88 13.20 -24.89
N LEU A 272 -4.98 13.71 -23.65
CA LEU A 272 -4.25 14.90 -23.19
C LEU A 272 -2.72 14.71 -23.28
N GLY A 273 -2.22 13.55 -22.85
CA GLY A 273 -0.79 13.22 -22.96
C GLY A 273 -0.31 13.07 -24.40
N GLY A 274 -1.16 12.57 -25.30
CA GLY A 274 -0.85 12.43 -26.73
C GLY A 274 -0.79 13.77 -27.47
N VAL A 275 -1.75 14.66 -27.21
CA VAL A 275 -1.91 15.92 -27.97
C VAL A 275 -1.12 17.09 -27.36
N TYR A 276 -1.08 17.18 -26.03
CA TYR A 276 -0.50 18.31 -25.29
C TYR A 276 0.70 17.92 -24.42
N HIS A 277 1.11 16.65 -24.41
CA HIS A 277 2.24 16.16 -23.62
C HIS A 277 2.11 16.44 -22.11
N ILE A 278 0.87 16.51 -21.61
CA ILE A 278 0.62 16.65 -20.17
C ILE A 278 1.09 15.36 -19.47
N PRO A 279 1.88 15.46 -18.38
CA PRO A 279 2.30 14.30 -17.61
C PRO A 279 1.09 13.46 -17.14
N HIS A 280 1.16 12.14 -17.32
CA HIS A 280 0.03 11.23 -17.14
C HIS A 280 -0.69 11.38 -15.77
N GLY A 281 0.05 11.23 -14.67
CA GLY A 281 -0.52 11.36 -13.32
C GLY A 281 -1.09 12.75 -13.00
N LEU A 282 -0.58 13.81 -13.65
CA LEU A 282 -1.15 15.15 -13.54
C LEU A 282 -2.49 15.25 -14.28
N ALA A 283 -2.57 14.73 -15.52
CA ALA A 283 -3.82 14.66 -16.26
C ALA A 283 -4.87 13.85 -15.48
N ASN A 284 -4.50 12.66 -14.99
CA ASN A 284 -5.37 11.81 -14.18
C ASN A 284 -5.90 12.55 -12.95
N SER A 285 -5.06 13.28 -12.21
CA SER A 285 -5.49 14.07 -11.05
C SER A 285 -6.51 15.16 -11.39
N ILE A 286 -6.31 15.90 -12.48
CA ILE A 286 -7.20 17.00 -12.91
C ILE A 286 -8.56 16.46 -13.37
N ILE A 287 -8.55 15.32 -14.07
CA ILE A 287 -9.74 14.72 -14.68
C ILE A 287 -10.55 13.87 -13.68
N LEU A 288 -9.90 13.22 -12.71
CA LEU A 288 -10.54 12.30 -11.75
C LEU A 288 -11.86 12.81 -11.13
N PRO A 289 -11.96 14.02 -10.53
CA PRO A 289 -13.22 14.46 -9.94
C PRO A 289 -14.35 14.61 -10.97
N LEU A 290 -14.02 14.95 -12.22
CA LEU A 290 -14.99 15.12 -13.31
C LEU A 290 -15.43 13.78 -13.89
N GLY A 291 -14.51 12.80 -13.98
CA GLY A 291 -14.86 11.43 -14.36
C GLY A 291 -15.76 10.75 -13.32
N ILE A 292 -15.54 11.02 -12.03
CA ILE A 292 -16.43 10.57 -10.94
C ILE A 292 -17.82 11.18 -11.11
N GLU A 293 -17.93 12.49 -11.38
CA GLU A 293 -19.21 13.16 -11.64
C GLU A 293 -19.95 12.58 -12.84
N PHE A 294 -19.24 12.32 -13.93
CA PHE A 294 -19.83 11.69 -15.12
C PHE A 294 -20.40 10.29 -14.81
N ASN A 295 -19.69 9.51 -14.00
CA ASN A 295 -20.06 8.13 -13.66
C ASN A 295 -21.02 8.03 -12.45
N LEU A 296 -21.36 9.15 -11.80
CA LEU A 296 -21.92 9.16 -10.46
C LEU A 296 -23.25 8.39 -10.38
N GLU A 297 -24.17 8.67 -11.30
CA GLU A 297 -25.49 8.02 -11.35
C GLU A 297 -25.40 6.49 -11.52
N SER A 298 -24.40 6.02 -12.28
CA SER A 298 -24.24 4.60 -12.60
C SER A 298 -23.49 3.81 -11.52
N ALA A 299 -22.68 4.46 -10.69
CA ALA A 299 -21.81 3.80 -9.71
C ALA A 299 -21.89 4.41 -8.30
N ALA A 300 -22.93 5.18 -7.97
CA ALA A 300 -23.10 5.84 -6.68
C ALA A 300 -22.85 4.93 -5.46
N PRO A 301 -23.38 3.70 -5.36
CA PRO A 301 -23.11 2.82 -4.22
C PRO A 301 -21.63 2.49 -4.03
N ARG A 302 -20.87 2.39 -5.13
CA ARG A 302 -19.45 2.07 -5.12
C ARG A 302 -18.62 3.31 -4.80
N TYR A 303 -19.00 4.48 -5.33
CA TYR A 303 -18.39 5.76 -4.94
C TYR A 303 -18.62 6.13 -3.48
N ALA A 304 -19.77 5.78 -2.89
CA ALA A 304 -20.01 5.95 -1.46
C ALA A 304 -18.97 5.17 -0.61
N LYS A 305 -18.67 3.93 -0.99
CA LYS A 305 -17.62 3.12 -0.33
C LYS A 305 -16.23 3.69 -0.50
N ILE A 306 -15.92 4.24 -1.68
CA ILE A 306 -14.66 4.95 -1.91
C ILE A 306 -14.57 6.17 -0.98
N ALA A 307 -15.64 6.96 -0.86
CA ALA A 307 -15.67 8.11 0.03
C ALA A 307 -15.39 7.70 1.50
N GLU A 308 -15.98 6.61 1.95
CA GLU A 308 -15.72 5.99 3.27
C GLU A 308 -14.26 5.55 3.42
N ALA A 309 -13.70 4.85 2.44
CA ALA A 309 -12.30 4.41 2.43
C ALA A 309 -11.32 5.60 2.47
N MET A 310 -11.67 6.72 1.85
CA MET A 310 -10.90 7.96 1.96
C MET A 310 -11.06 8.66 3.33
N GLY A 311 -11.92 8.16 4.23
CA GLY A 311 -12.20 8.73 5.56
C GLY A 311 -13.37 9.71 5.63
N ALA A 312 -14.42 9.56 4.80
CA ALA A 312 -15.65 10.34 4.95
C ALA A 312 -16.37 9.92 6.26
N ILE A 313 -17.17 10.81 6.84
CA ILE A 313 -17.87 10.54 8.10
C ILE A 313 -18.66 9.25 7.97
N ASN A 314 -18.34 8.29 8.83
CA ASN A 314 -18.99 6.99 8.88
C ASN A 314 -20.35 7.14 9.56
N VAL A 315 -21.33 7.69 8.84
CA VAL A 315 -22.73 7.62 9.26
C VAL A 315 -23.16 6.18 8.98
N GLN A 316 -23.39 5.41 10.04
CA GLN A 316 -23.90 4.04 9.90
C GLN A 316 -25.30 4.10 9.27
N PRO A 317 -25.59 3.28 8.23
CA PRO A 317 -26.93 3.13 7.69
C PRO A 317 -27.89 2.68 8.80
N VAL A 318 -29.10 3.23 8.82
CA VAL A 318 -30.13 2.92 9.82
C VAL A 318 -30.58 1.45 9.68
N GLY A 319 -30.38 0.83 8.52
CA GLY A 319 -30.62 -0.60 8.27
C GLY A 319 -29.84 -1.58 9.18
N GLU A 320 -28.71 -1.21 9.80
CA GLU A 320 -28.06 -2.08 10.80
C GLU A 320 -28.79 -2.06 12.15
N ILE A 321 -29.41 -0.92 12.50
CA ILE A 321 -30.30 -0.78 13.67
C ILE A 321 -31.56 -1.64 13.45
N GLN A 322 -32.05 -1.73 12.20
CA GLN A 322 -33.21 -2.54 11.82
C GLN A 322 -33.03 -4.05 12.09
N LYS A 323 -31.83 -4.63 11.88
CA LYS A 323 -31.56 -6.05 12.20
C LYS A 323 -31.62 -6.34 13.71
N GLY A 324 -31.35 -5.33 14.55
CA GLY A 324 -31.51 -5.41 16.00
C GLY A 324 -32.98 -5.26 16.44
N VAL A 325 -33.73 -4.39 15.77
CA VAL A 325 -35.11 -4.02 16.15
C VAL A 325 -36.16 -4.98 15.56
N SER A 326 -35.91 -5.63 14.42
CA SER A 326 -36.83 -6.61 13.81
C SER A 326 -37.05 -7.88 14.66
N LYS A 327 -36.19 -8.12 15.67
CA LYS A 327 -36.41 -9.16 16.69
C LYS A 327 -37.58 -8.86 17.64
N LEU A 328 -38.14 -7.64 17.64
CA LEU A 328 -39.16 -7.19 18.59
C LEU A 328 -40.61 -7.31 18.08
N ASN A 329 -40.84 -7.76 16.83
CA ASN A 329 -42.15 -8.15 16.27
C ASN A 329 -43.33 -7.17 16.58
N LEU A 330 -43.16 -5.87 16.30
CA LEU A 330 -44.19 -4.84 16.50
C LEU A 330 -44.77 -4.32 15.15
N PRO A 331 -46.11 -4.28 14.95
CA PRO A 331 -46.76 -3.86 13.69
C PRO A 331 -46.55 -2.38 13.28
N VAL A 332 -46.04 -1.55 14.19
CA VAL A 332 -45.78 -0.11 13.96
C VAL A 332 -44.50 0.09 13.14
N ILE A 333 -43.64 -0.92 13.04
CA ILE A 333 -42.33 -0.83 12.40
C ILE A 333 -42.45 -0.84 10.87
N ASP A 334 -43.37 -1.60 10.28
CA ASP A 334 -43.44 -1.80 8.82
C ASP A 334 -43.67 -0.50 8.00
N ARG A 335 -44.44 0.47 8.51
CA ARG A 335 -44.58 1.80 7.86
C ARG A 335 -43.38 2.71 8.07
N ALA A 336 -42.60 2.49 9.12
CA ALA A 336 -41.37 3.24 9.35
C ALA A 336 -40.25 2.73 8.42
N LEU A 337 -40.26 1.43 8.05
CA LEU A 337 -39.26 0.81 7.17
C LEU A 337 -39.17 1.43 5.77
N ASP A 338 -40.29 1.82 5.16
CA ASP A 338 -40.28 2.50 3.85
C ASP A 338 -39.58 3.88 3.91
N ASN A 339 -39.72 4.59 5.03
CA ASN A 339 -39.01 5.86 5.26
C ASN A 339 -37.51 5.65 5.53
N PHE A 340 -37.09 4.46 5.97
CA PHE A 340 -35.68 4.17 6.30
C PHE A 340 -34.85 3.74 5.09
N GLY A 341 -35.42 3.00 4.13
CA GLY A 341 -34.75 2.71 2.86
C GLY A 341 -34.39 3.97 2.07
N PHE A 342 -35.30 4.95 2.09
CA PHE A 342 -35.07 6.28 1.54
C PHE A 342 -33.91 7.04 2.23
N VAL A 343 -33.74 6.88 3.55
CA VAL A 343 -32.65 7.51 4.31
C VAL A 343 -31.30 6.87 3.99
N ASP A 344 -31.25 5.55 3.85
CA ASP A 344 -30.02 4.83 3.51
C ASP A 344 -29.57 5.12 2.07
N GLU A 345 -30.51 5.17 1.12
CA GLU A 345 -30.25 5.58 -0.26
C GLU A 345 -29.81 7.05 -0.35
N TRP A 346 -30.46 7.94 0.40
CA TRP A 346 -30.06 9.35 0.51
C TRP A 346 -28.66 9.52 1.10
N LEU A 347 -28.32 8.80 2.18
CA LEU A 347 -26.98 8.83 2.79
C LEU A 347 -25.90 8.30 1.82
N MET A 348 -26.21 7.23 1.10
CA MET A 348 -25.33 6.66 0.09
C MET A 348 -25.06 7.66 -1.03
N ASN A 349 -26.11 8.27 -1.59
CA ASN A 349 -25.98 9.26 -2.66
C ASN A 349 -25.23 10.50 -2.18
N PHE A 350 -25.50 10.99 -0.95
CA PHE A 350 -24.77 12.08 -0.34
C PHE A 350 -23.26 11.77 -0.19
N LYS A 351 -22.91 10.56 0.27
CA LYS A 351 -21.50 10.13 0.37
C LYS A 351 -20.84 10.08 -1.01
N ALA A 352 -21.53 9.52 -2.01
CA ALA A 352 -21.04 9.45 -3.38
C ALA A 352 -20.82 10.85 -3.98
N GLU A 353 -21.78 11.76 -3.81
CA GLU A 353 -21.71 13.17 -4.24
C GLU A 353 -20.61 13.96 -3.53
N SER A 354 -20.21 13.57 -2.32
CA SER A 354 -19.11 14.21 -1.59
C SER A 354 -17.72 13.86 -2.13
N LEU A 355 -17.59 12.74 -2.85
CA LEU A 355 -16.29 12.23 -3.30
C LEU A 355 -15.56 13.18 -4.26
N PRO A 356 -16.18 13.75 -5.32
CA PRO A 356 -15.54 14.74 -6.18
C PRO A 356 -14.99 15.94 -5.40
N ALA A 357 -15.72 16.44 -4.40
CA ALA A 357 -15.26 17.54 -3.55
C ALA A 357 -14.01 17.16 -2.74
N LYS A 358 -13.95 15.93 -2.24
CA LYS A 358 -12.81 15.41 -1.49
C LYS A 358 -11.56 15.21 -2.36
N ILE A 359 -11.73 14.73 -3.59
CA ILE A 359 -10.65 14.66 -4.58
C ILE A 359 -10.13 16.07 -4.90
N ARG A 360 -11.03 17.05 -5.11
CA ARG A 360 -10.63 18.45 -5.32
C ARG A 360 -9.89 19.02 -4.11
N GLU A 361 -10.33 18.72 -2.89
CA GLU A 361 -9.63 19.11 -1.67
C GLU A 361 -8.21 18.54 -1.62
N LEU A 362 -8.05 17.24 -1.91
CA LEU A 362 -6.74 16.59 -2.01
C LEU A 362 -5.86 17.27 -3.07
N ASN A 363 -6.38 17.51 -4.27
CA ASN A 363 -5.66 18.21 -5.34
C ASN A 363 -5.20 19.61 -4.90
N ARG A 364 -6.04 20.36 -4.18
CA ARG A 364 -5.69 21.69 -3.65
C ARG A 364 -4.64 21.64 -2.54
N LYS A 365 -4.61 20.58 -1.72
CA LYS A 365 -3.54 20.32 -0.74
C LYS A 365 -2.22 19.97 -1.43
N LEU A 366 -2.26 19.13 -2.47
CA LEU A 366 -1.09 18.80 -3.29
C LEU A 366 -0.55 20.05 -4.01
N LYS A 367 -1.43 20.93 -4.49
CA LYS A 367 -1.06 22.25 -5.04
C LYS A 367 -0.31 23.10 -4.03
N HIS A 368 -0.81 23.18 -2.79
CA HIS A 368 -0.13 23.90 -1.72
C HIS A 368 1.27 23.33 -1.43
N LEU A 369 1.42 22.01 -1.39
CA LEU A 369 2.69 21.36 -1.05
C LEU A 369 3.74 21.42 -2.17
N THR A 370 3.30 21.30 -3.43
CA THR A 370 4.22 20.96 -4.54
C THR A 370 4.09 21.85 -5.75
N GLY A 371 3.16 22.82 -5.75
CA GLY A 371 2.81 23.60 -6.94
C GLY A 371 2.11 22.73 -8.01
N PHE A 372 1.42 21.68 -7.58
CA PHE A 372 0.62 20.79 -8.43
C PHE A 372 -0.46 21.58 -9.17
N ALA A 373 -0.57 21.41 -10.49
CA ALA A 373 -1.60 22.10 -11.27
C ALA A 373 -2.97 21.48 -11.01
N THR A 374 -4.01 22.32 -11.00
CA THR A 374 -5.38 21.89 -10.69
C THR A 374 -6.36 22.06 -11.86
N ASN A 375 -5.90 22.62 -12.98
CA ASN A 375 -6.67 22.76 -14.20
C ASN A 375 -5.75 22.66 -15.43
N LEU A 376 -6.33 22.49 -16.61
CA LEU A 376 -5.56 22.29 -17.84
C LEU A 376 -4.76 23.53 -18.27
N ARG A 377 -5.19 24.74 -17.88
CA ARG A 377 -4.42 25.98 -18.14
C ARG A 377 -3.10 25.98 -17.38
N GLU A 378 -3.14 25.68 -16.10
CA GLU A 378 -1.97 25.55 -15.23
C GLU A 378 -1.07 24.37 -15.64
N ALA A 379 -1.65 23.34 -16.26
CA ALA A 379 -0.91 22.21 -16.81
C ALA A 379 -0.21 22.51 -18.14
N GLY A 380 -0.39 23.71 -18.72
CA GLY A 380 0.33 24.19 -19.90
C GLY A 380 -0.53 24.37 -21.17
N ILE A 381 -1.85 24.15 -21.11
CA ILE A 381 -2.72 24.43 -22.27
C ILE A 381 -3.05 25.92 -22.32
N SER A 382 -2.38 26.65 -23.22
CA SER A 382 -2.57 28.11 -23.41
C SER A 382 -3.37 28.48 -24.66
N ASP A 383 -3.72 27.52 -25.52
CA ASP A 383 -4.35 27.78 -26.82
C ASP A 383 -5.87 27.90 -26.77
N GLY A 384 -6.48 27.78 -25.58
CA GLY A 384 -7.92 27.84 -25.39
C GLY A 384 -8.65 26.56 -25.82
N MET A 385 -8.00 25.39 -25.73
CA MET A 385 -8.58 24.09 -26.12
C MET A 385 -8.93 24.00 -27.61
N LYS A 386 -8.13 24.62 -28.49
CA LYS A 386 -8.37 24.60 -29.95
C LYS A 386 -8.45 23.19 -30.53
N LYS A 387 -7.75 22.22 -29.92
CA LYS A 387 -7.73 20.81 -30.35
C LYS A 387 -8.74 19.94 -29.61
N ILE A 388 -9.78 20.51 -29.02
CA ILE A 388 -10.77 19.74 -28.23
C ILE A 388 -11.45 18.64 -29.05
N SER A 389 -11.71 18.86 -30.34
CA SER A 389 -12.29 17.84 -31.21
C SER A 389 -11.37 16.62 -31.38
N ASP A 390 -10.06 16.85 -31.54
CA ASP A 390 -9.07 15.78 -31.64
C ASP A 390 -8.96 15.01 -30.32
N LEU A 391 -8.95 15.73 -29.19
CA LEU A 391 -8.95 15.13 -27.86
C LEU A 391 -10.18 14.24 -27.61
N VAL A 392 -11.37 14.72 -27.99
CA VAL A 392 -12.61 13.95 -27.85
C VAL A 392 -12.54 12.68 -28.70
N GLN A 393 -12.07 12.78 -29.95
CA GLN A 393 -11.97 11.62 -30.83
C GLN A 393 -10.97 10.60 -30.29
N LEU A 394 -9.76 11.04 -29.90
CA LEU A 394 -8.73 10.17 -29.34
C LEU A 394 -9.18 9.49 -28.04
N ALA A 395 -9.87 10.20 -27.14
CA ALA A 395 -10.39 9.61 -25.91
C ALA A 395 -11.49 8.58 -26.18
N MET A 396 -12.34 8.79 -27.21
CA MET A 396 -13.35 7.81 -27.62
C MET A 396 -12.75 6.56 -28.26
N ASP A 397 -11.60 6.70 -28.94
CA ASP A 397 -10.88 5.61 -29.58
C ASP A 397 -9.99 4.83 -28.59
N ASP A 398 -9.89 5.30 -27.33
CA ASP A 398 -9.11 4.65 -26.28
C ASP A 398 -9.85 3.41 -25.72
N GLY A 399 -9.13 2.29 -25.65
CA GLY A 399 -9.67 1.02 -25.16
C GLY A 399 -10.14 1.05 -23.70
N SER A 400 -9.68 2.00 -22.89
CA SER A 400 -10.12 2.19 -21.50
C SER A 400 -11.62 2.49 -21.40
N THR A 401 -12.21 3.11 -22.43
CA THR A 401 -13.65 3.41 -22.44
C THR A 401 -14.53 2.17 -22.34
N LEU A 402 -14.02 0.99 -22.74
CA LEU A 402 -14.73 -0.29 -22.70
C LEU A 402 -15.04 -0.76 -21.28
N TYR A 403 -14.24 -0.37 -20.29
CA TYR A 403 -14.36 -0.84 -18.90
C TYR A 403 -15.10 0.16 -18.00
N ASN A 404 -15.46 1.33 -18.53
CA ASN A 404 -16.18 2.34 -17.76
C ASN A 404 -17.56 1.82 -17.29
N PRO A 405 -18.02 2.16 -16.07
CA PRO A 405 -19.30 1.67 -15.53
C PRO A 405 -20.52 2.00 -16.38
N CYS A 406 -20.45 3.08 -17.17
CA CYS A 406 -21.48 3.46 -18.13
C CYS A 406 -20.86 3.77 -19.50
N PRO A 407 -21.64 3.73 -20.59
CA PRO A 407 -21.15 4.08 -21.91
C PRO A 407 -20.60 5.51 -21.96
N VAL A 408 -19.37 5.66 -22.44
CA VAL A 408 -18.73 6.97 -22.64
C VAL A 408 -19.30 7.64 -23.89
N THR A 409 -19.58 8.94 -23.82
CA THR A 409 -20.15 9.72 -24.93
C THR A 409 -19.21 10.86 -25.35
N LYS A 410 -19.27 11.27 -26.61
CA LYS A 410 -18.49 12.41 -27.13
C LYS A 410 -18.82 13.70 -26.38
N GLU A 411 -20.09 13.89 -26.06
CA GLU A 411 -20.61 15.01 -25.29
C GLU A 411 -20.05 15.00 -23.86
N GLY A 412 -20.06 13.85 -23.19
CA GLY A 412 -19.50 13.68 -21.84
C GLY A 412 -18.00 13.98 -21.79
N VAL A 413 -17.23 13.43 -22.74
CA VAL A 413 -15.78 13.73 -22.84
C VAL A 413 -15.53 15.22 -23.08
N ARG A 414 -16.31 15.85 -23.97
CA ARG A 414 -16.18 17.28 -24.26
C ARG A 414 -16.48 18.13 -23.03
N ASP A 415 -17.54 17.82 -22.28
CA ASP A 415 -17.92 18.51 -21.05
C ASP A 415 -16.82 18.37 -19.98
N ILE A 416 -16.28 17.17 -19.78
CA ILE A 416 -15.14 16.94 -18.88
C ILE A 416 -13.94 17.82 -19.26
N LEU A 417 -13.56 17.85 -20.54
CA LEU A 417 -12.43 18.65 -21.02
C LEU A 417 -12.64 20.14 -20.82
N GLN A 418 -13.86 20.64 -21.08
CA GLN A 418 -14.22 22.05 -20.86
C GLN A 418 -14.15 22.41 -19.37
N LYS A 419 -14.80 21.62 -18.51
CA LYS A 419 -14.76 21.81 -17.05
C LYS A 419 -13.34 21.73 -16.49
N ALA A 420 -12.52 20.79 -16.99
CA ALA A 420 -11.13 20.63 -16.58
C ALA A 420 -10.27 21.82 -16.97
N PHE A 421 -10.56 22.45 -18.11
CA PHE A 421 -9.92 23.69 -18.54
C PHE A 421 -10.41 24.88 -17.74
N GLU A 422 -11.72 24.99 -17.49
CA GLU A 422 -12.38 26.14 -16.88
C GLU A 422 -12.18 26.22 -15.36
N GLN A 423 -12.17 25.09 -14.65
CA GLN A 423 -12.15 25.04 -13.19
C GLN A 423 -11.00 25.85 -12.58
N ASP A 424 -11.29 26.56 -11.50
CA ASP A 424 -10.28 27.27 -10.72
C ASP A 424 -10.32 26.80 -9.26
N LEU A 425 -9.25 26.13 -8.86
CA LEU A 425 -9.13 25.50 -7.56
C LEU A 425 -7.90 26.10 -6.86
N PRO A 426 -8.08 27.12 -5.99
CA PRO A 426 -6.97 27.76 -5.30
C PRO A 426 -6.33 26.80 -4.30
N ALA A 427 -5.04 26.99 -3.99
CA ALA A 427 -4.34 26.17 -3.01
C ALA A 427 -5.09 26.13 -1.65
N TRP A 428 -5.12 24.96 -1.01
CA TRP A 428 -5.75 24.79 0.30
C TRP A 428 -4.72 25.04 1.40
N LYS A 429 -5.04 25.88 2.39
CA LYS A 429 -4.15 26.11 3.53
C LYS A 429 -4.12 24.87 4.42
N MET A 430 -2.96 24.25 4.53
CA MET A 430 -2.79 23.02 5.32
C MET A 430 -2.63 23.31 6.82
N THR A 431 -2.97 22.30 7.62
CA THR A 431 -2.83 22.25 9.07
C THR A 431 -2.08 20.99 9.50
N ASP A 432 -1.57 20.93 10.73
CA ASP A 432 -0.91 19.73 11.26
C ASP A 432 -1.84 18.49 11.26
N ALA A 433 -3.16 18.69 11.27
CA ALA A 433 -4.13 17.60 11.20
C ALA A 433 -4.07 16.86 9.86
N ASP A 434 -3.73 17.55 8.77
CA ASP A 434 -3.62 16.97 7.43
C ASP A 434 -2.46 15.96 7.31
N PHE A 435 -1.50 16.02 8.23
CA PHE A 435 -0.37 15.07 8.33
C PHE A 435 -0.56 14.02 9.43
N LYS A 436 -1.55 14.19 10.33
CA LYS A 436 -1.80 13.26 11.44
C LYS A 436 -2.45 11.95 10.99
N ALA A 437 -3.21 11.93 9.89
CA ALA A 437 -3.83 10.72 9.35
C ALA A 437 -2.78 9.67 8.90
N ALA A 438 -1.61 10.12 8.42
CA ALA A 438 -0.48 9.24 8.07
C ALA A 438 0.16 8.54 9.28
N ARG A 439 -0.14 8.99 10.52
CA ARG A 439 0.38 8.39 11.75
C ARG A 439 -0.57 7.35 12.38
N LEU A 440 -1.74 7.11 11.80
CA LEU A 440 -2.74 6.19 12.35
C LEU A 440 -2.75 4.85 11.61
N LYS A 441 -2.00 3.90 12.21
CA LYS A 441 -2.09 2.41 12.19
C LYS A 441 -0.82 1.65 11.83
N THR A 442 0.33 2.31 11.64
CA THR A 442 1.62 1.69 11.94
C THR A 442 2.12 2.25 13.25
N VAL A 443 1.72 1.54 14.30
CA VAL A 443 2.29 1.65 15.62
C VAL A 443 3.78 1.26 15.53
N LYS A 444 4.65 2.19 15.09
CA LYS A 444 5.99 2.28 15.66
C LYS A 444 5.78 2.80 17.08
N ARG A 445 5.30 1.94 17.98
CA ARG A 445 5.38 2.20 19.42
C ARG A 445 6.86 2.13 19.74
N ARG A 446 7.53 3.28 19.62
CA ARG A 446 8.75 3.48 20.40
C ARG A 446 8.35 3.19 21.86
N PRO A 447 9.07 2.30 22.55
CA PRO A 447 8.91 2.17 23.98
C PRO A 447 9.09 3.57 24.60
N LYS A 448 8.04 4.08 25.25
CA LYS A 448 8.13 5.30 26.06
C LYS A 448 8.58 4.79 27.41
N ASN A 449 9.74 5.17 27.93
CA ASN A 449 10.24 4.79 29.26
C ASN A 449 9.13 4.99 30.32
N VAL A 450 8.27 4.00 30.52
CA VAL A 450 7.03 4.11 31.31
C VAL A 450 7.41 4.22 32.77
N TYR A 451 8.44 3.45 33.14
CA TYR A 451 9.04 3.46 34.45
C TYR A 451 10.28 4.34 34.42
N LYS A 452 10.30 5.36 35.29
CA LYS A 452 11.41 6.29 35.40
C LYS A 452 12.69 5.61 35.89
N ASP A 453 12.54 4.64 36.80
CA ASP A 453 13.61 3.87 37.43
C ASP A 453 13.06 2.51 37.90
N SER A 454 13.96 1.63 38.37
CA SER A 454 13.59 0.28 38.80
C SER A 454 12.66 0.27 40.01
N ALA A 455 12.73 1.29 40.88
CA ALA A 455 11.81 1.43 42.01
C ALA A 455 10.37 1.65 41.53
N ALA A 456 10.15 2.58 40.60
CA ALA A 456 8.84 2.81 39.98
C ALA A 456 8.29 1.57 39.27
N LEU A 457 9.17 0.77 38.65
CA LEU A 457 8.79 -0.51 38.04
C LEU A 457 8.29 -1.51 39.08
N TYR A 458 9.03 -1.68 40.18
CA TYR A 458 8.65 -2.61 41.26
C TYR A 458 7.36 -2.18 41.97
N GLU A 459 7.15 -0.89 42.21
CA GLU A 459 5.92 -0.35 42.82
C GLU A 459 4.63 -0.63 42.02
N VAL A 460 4.78 -0.91 40.72
CA VAL A 460 3.67 -1.23 39.81
C VAL A 460 3.56 -2.72 39.58
N LEU A 461 4.64 -3.38 39.15
CA LEU A 461 4.58 -4.78 38.70
C LEU A 461 4.46 -5.78 39.85
N ILE A 462 5.07 -5.52 41.02
CA ILE A 462 4.97 -6.47 42.15
C ILE A 462 3.51 -6.54 42.65
N PRO A 463 2.83 -5.43 43.00
CA PRO A 463 1.45 -5.50 43.46
C PRO A 463 0.48 -6.00 42.37
N PHE A 464 0.82 -5.76 41.09
CA PHE A 464 0.05 -6.32 39.99
C PHE A 464 0.18 -7.85 39.91
N PHE A 465 1.38 -8.41 40.09
CA PHE A 465 1.55 -9.86 40.11
C PHE A 465 0.92 -10.51 41.34
N GLU A 466 0.94 -9.84 42.49
CA GLU A 466 0.17 -10.26 43.67
C GLU A 466 -1.33 -10.29 43.38
N LEU A 467 -1.86 -9.28 42.68
CA LEU A 467 -3.25 -9.26 42.23
C LEU A 467 -3.57 -10.43 41.28
N LEU A 468 -2.66 -10.78 40.35
CA LEU A 468 -2.85 -11.92 39.45
C LEU A 468 -2.78 -13.27 40.18
N ARG A 469 -1.92 -13.40 41.19
CA ARG A 469 -1.86 -14.61 42.05
C ARG A 469 -3.19 -14.84 42.74
N ASP A 470 -3.83 -13.78 43.21
CA ASP A 470 -5.06 -13.86 44.01
C ASP A 470 -6.34 -13.81 43.14
N ASP A 471 -6.21 -13.63 41.82
CA ASP A 471 -7.32 -13.64 40.87
C ASP A 471 -7.88 -15.06 40.65
N GLN A 472 -9.20 -15.20 40.64
CA GLN A 472 -9.88 -16.50 40.54
C GLN A 472 -9.68 -17.21 39.18
N LYS A 473 -9.36 -16.47 38.12
CA LYS A 473 -9.15 -17.03 36.77
C LYS A 473 -7.68 -17.28 36.47
N VAL A 474 -6.79 -16.43 36.97
CA VAL A 474 -5.35 -16.51 36.67
C VAL A 474 -4.58 -17.32 37.72
N GLY A 475 -4.87 -17.10 39.01
CA GLY A 475 -4.15 -17.69 40.13
C GLY A 475 -4.02 -19.21 40.11
N PRO A 476 -5.11 -19.98 39.91
CA PRO A 476 -5.05 -21.44 39.85
C PRO A 476 -4.14 -21.96 38.72
N GLY A 477 -4.19 -21.33 37.55
CA GLY A 477 -3.37 -21.73 36.40
C GLY A 477 -1.88 -21.42 36.60
N LEU A 478 -1.54 -20.38 37.36
CA LEU A 478 -0.15 -20.10 37.75
C LEU A 478 0.39 -21.15 38.72
N LYS A 479 -0.44 -21.65 39.65
CA LYS A 479 -0.07 -22.72 40.59
C LYS A 479 0.08 -24.07 39.89
N GLU A 480 -0.87 -24.43 39.01
CA GLU A 480 -0.85 -25.70 38.27
C GLU A 480 0.36 -25.81 37.32
N ALA A 481 0.89 -24.69 36.85
CA ALA A 481 2.04 -24.68 35.96
C ALA A 481 3.33 -25.16 36.62
N GLU A 482 3.48 -25.02 37.95
CA GLU A 482 4.69 -25.37 38.72
C GLU A 482 5.99 -24.83 38.08
N LEU A 483 5.95 -23.58 37.59
CA LEU A 483 7.06 -22.93 36.88
C LEU A 483 7.63 -21.76 37.68
N SER A 484 8.95 -21.66 37.65
CA SER A 484 9.71 -20.49 38.11
C SER A 484 10.21 -19.69 36.91
N VAL A 485 9.78 -18.43 36.79
CA VAL A 485 10.11 -17.55 35.66
C VAL A 485 10.78 -16.27 36.16
N ARG A 486 11.99 -16.00 35.67
CA ARG A 486 12.66 -14.70 35.85
C ARG A 486 12.38 -13.79 34.67
N PHE A 487 11.90 -12.60 34.95
CA PHE A 487 11.85 -11.49 34.00
C PHE A 487 13.00 -10.54 34.28
N ASN A 488 13.87 -10.36 33.28
CA ASN A 488 14.94 -9.38 33.27
C ASN A 488 14.51 -8.22 32.36
N TYR A 489 14.37 -7.04 32.95
CA TYR A 489 13.98 -5.82 32.26
C TYR A 489 15.19 -4.95 31.99
N SER A 490 15.26 -4.39 30.79
CA SER A 490 16.16 -3.27 30.46
C SER A 490 15.37 -1.97 30.36
N GLU A 491 16.02 -0.86 30.71
CA GLU A 491 15.47 0.49 30.64
C GLU A 491 14.14 0.64 31.43
N PRO A 492 14.15 0.57 32.78
CA PRO A 492 15.30 0.46 33.69
C PRO A 492 15.76 -0.99 33.93
N ASP A 493 17.02 -1.18 34.38
CA ASP A 493 17.53 -2.50 34.80
C ASP A 493 16.79 -2.99 36.06
N ALA A 494 16.03 -4.06 35.91
CA ALA A 494 15.25 -4.66 36.98
C ALA A 494 15.07 -6.17 36.76
N SER A 495 14.97 -6.93 37.83
CA SER A 495 14.72 -8.37 37.78
C SER A 495 13.60 -8.74 38.73
N ILE A 496 12.62 -9.50 38.25
CA ILE A 496 11.52 -10.06 39.05
C ILE A 496 11.46 -11.56 38.79
N VAL A 497 11.39 -12.36 39.84
CA VAL A 497 11.10 -13.80 39.73
C VAL A 497 9.68 -14.04 40.22
N ILE A 498 8.90 -14.76 39.41
CA ILE A 498 7.63 -15.36 39.80
C ILE A 498 7.89 -16.84 39.98
N ASP A 499 7.81 -17.33 41.22
CA ASP A 499 8.06 -18.73 41.54
C ASP A 499 6.75 -19.43 41.92
N GLY A 500 6.20 -20.17 40.96
CA GLY A 500 4.99 -20.99 41.13
C GLY A 500 5.27 -22.41 41.62
N LYS A 501 6.51 -22.78 41.97
CA LYS A 501 6.83 -24.13 42.48
C LYS A 501 6.47 -24.33 43.95
N ASN A 502 6.33 -23.23 44.69
CA ASN A 502 5.99 -23.28 46.11
C ASN A 502 4.47 -23.29 46.29
N ALA A 503 3.99 -23.81 47.42
CA ALA A 503 2.55 -23.90 47.74
C ALA A 503 1.83 -22.53 47.62
N ASP A 504 2.58 -21.46 47.90
CA ASP A 504 2.22 -20.09 47.59
C ASP A 504 3.20 -19.51 46.56
N VAL A 505 2.64 -18.86 45.53
CA VAL A 505 3.44 -18.20 44.49
C VAL A 505 4.24 -17.07 45.14
N MET A 506 5.57 -17.18 45.06
CA MET A 506 6.50 -16.22 45.65
C MET A 506 7.03 -15.24 44.62
N PHE A 507 7.31 -14.01 45.06
CA PHE A 507 7.89 -12.95 44.23
C PHE A 507 9.23 -12.51 44.82
N LEU A 508 10.31 -12.64 44.04
CA LEU A 508 11.61 -12.05 44.37
C LEU A 508 11.86 -10.85 43.47
N SER A 509 12.55 -9.83 43.96
CA SER A 509 12.96 -8.67 43.16
C SER A 509 14.42 -8.28 43.42
N GLY A 510 15.01 -7.48 42.52
CA GLY A 510 16.36 -6.95 42.69
C GLY A 510 17.46 -8.04 42.68
N ASP A 511 18.44 -7.90 43.56
CA ASP A 511 19.62 -8.78 43.58
C ASP A 511 19.29 -10.23 43.97
N GLU A 512 18.25 -10.43 44.80
CA GLU A 512 17.75 -11.76 45.14
C GLU A 512 17.13 -12.43 43.91
N ALA A 513 16.32 -11.68 43.15
CA ALA A 513 15.78 -12.15 41.88
C ALA A 513 16.87 -12.53 40.88
N LYS A 514 17.97 -11.76 40.80
CA LYS A 514 19.11 -12.04 39.90
C LYS A 514 19.88 -13.32 40.26
N LYS A 515 19.88 -13.72 41.54
CA LYS A 515 20.63 -14.88 42.04
C LYS A 515 19.82 -16.18 42.11
N ALA A 516 18.49 -16.12 42.06
CA ALA A 516 17.64 -17.30 42.10
C ALA A 516 17.95 -18.33 40.99
N GLU A 517 17.65 -19.61 41.19
CA GLU A 517 17.61 -20.57 40.08
C GLU A 517 16.18 -20.65 39.55
N VAL A 518 16.02 -20.54 38.22
CA VAL A 518 14.70 -20.51 37.57
C VAL A 518 14.65 -21.45 36.36
N ASP A 519 13.46 -21.94 36.02
CA ASP A 519 13.27 -22.80 34.84
C ASP A 519 13.38 -22.02 33.53
N ILE A 520 12.99 -20.75 33.58
CA ILE A 520 12.86 -19.89 32.40
C ILE A 520 13.34 -18.49 32.76
N GLU A 521 14.18 -17.93 31.90
CA GLU A 521 14.62 -16.55 31.95
C GLU A 521 14.10 -15.83 30.71
N MET A 522 13.42 -14.70 30.89
CA MET A 522 12.92 -13.84 29.82
C MET A 522 13.53 -12.45 29.96
N SER A 523 14.32 -12.03 28.98
CA SER A 523 14.92 -10.70 28.92
C SER A 523 14.19 -9.82 27.91
N MET A 524 13.77 -8.62 28.31
CA MET A 524 12.98 -7.69 27.48
C MET A 524 13.12 -6.24 27.97
N LYS A 525 12.65 -5.25 27.20
CA LYS A 525 12.50 -3.88 27.73
C LYS A 525 11.32 -3.80 28.70
N ALA A 526 11.42 -2.97 29.74
CA ALA A 526 10.33 -2.79 30.71
C ALA A 526 9.02 -2.32 30.05
N ASP A 527 9.15 -1.44 29.06
CA ASP A 527 8.03 -0.94 28.27
C ASP A 527 7.36 -2.04 27.44
N PHE A 528 8.13 -2.99 26.89
CA PHE A 528 7.55 -4.14 26.18
C PHE A 528 6.62 -4.92 27.12
N ALA A 529 7.07 -5.18 28.35
CA ALA A 529 6.25 -5.84 29.36
C ALA A 529 4.98 -5.02 29.68
N HIS A 530 5.10 -3.71 29.78
CA HIS A 530 3.96 -2.82 29.99
C HIS A 530 2.93 -2.92 28.85
N TYR A 531 3.37 -2.95 27.58
CA TYR A 531 2.49 -3.15 26.43
C TYR A 531 1.88 -4.56 26.37
N PHE A 532 2.65 -5.58 26.77
CA PHE A 532 2.17 -6.95 26.86
C PHE A 532 0.99 -7.05 27.82
N TRP A 533 1.08 -6.46 29.01
CA TRP A 533 -0.01 -6.46 29.98
C TRP A 533 -1.24 -5.65 29.56
N HIS A 534 -1.18 -4.86 28.48
CA HIS A 534 -2.34 -4.23 27.86
C HIS A 534 -2.95 -5.09 26.72
N GLY A 535 -2.43 -6.29 26.48
CA GLY A 535 -2.80 -7.11 25.33
C GLY A 535 -2.35 -6.52 23.98
N LYS A 536 -1.37 -5.60 24.01
CA LYS A 536 -0.91 -4.86 22.82
C LYS A 536 0.44 -5.32 22.29
N ALA A 537 1.07 -6.31 22.91
CA ALA A 537 2.31 -6.92 22.45
C ALA A 537 2.16 -8.44 22.41
N ASN A 538 2.73 -9.08 21.39
CA ASN A 538 2.69 -10.52 21.21
C ASN A 538 4.08 -11.11 21.51
N VAL A 539 4.19 -11.88 22.59
CA VAL A 539 5.46 -12.49 23.04
C VAL A 539 6.05 -13.45 22.00
N VAL A 540 5.22 -14.20 21.27
CA VAL A 540 5.69 -15.12 20.22
C VAL A 540 6.34 -14.35 19.08
N GLN A 541 5.73 -13.26 18.63
CA GLN A 541 6.29 -12.37 17.61
C GLN A 541 7.54 -11.62 18.10
N ALA A 542 7.59 -11.25 19.37
CA ALA A 542 8.74 -10.56 19.95
C ALA A 542 9.97 -11.48 20.08
N LEU A 543 9.75 -12.77 20.33
CA LEU A 543 10.81 -13.79 20.31
C LEU A 543 11.42 -13.96 18.92
N THR A 544 10.61 -13.95 17.85
CA THR A 544 11.11 -14.07 16.47
C THR A 544 11.91 -12.83 16.03
N ARG A 545 11.51 -11.65 16.52
CA ARG A 545 12.21 -10.38 16.28
C ARG A 545 13.40 -10.13 17.21
N ARG A 546 13.67 -11.03 18.17
CA ARG A 546 14.70 -10.88 19.23
C ARG A 546 14.50 -9.63 20.11
N GLU A 547 13.28 -9.12 20.18
CA GLU A 547 12.89 -8.05 21.12
C GLU A 547 12.70 -8.61 22.55
N VAL A 548 12.34 -9.88 22.64
CA VAL A 548 12.37 -10.70 23.85
C VAL A 548 13.36 -11.83 23.62
N VAL A 549 14.23 -12.09 24.60
CA VAL A 549 15.15 -13.23 24.58
C VAL A 549 14.76 -14.18 25.70
N ALA A 550 14.43 -15.43 25.37
CA ALA A 550 14.11 -16.45 26.37
C ALA A 550 15.19 -17.53 26.44
N LYS A 551 15.50 -17.99 27.66
CA LYS A 551 16.35 -19.16 27.94
C LYS A 551 15.58 -20.13 28.83
N GLY A 552 15.85 -21.42 28.69
CA GLY A 552 15.16 -22.48 29.45
C GLY A 552 14.03 -23.15 28.66
N ASN A 553 13.04 -23.71 29.37
CA ASN A 553 11.96 -24.52 28.77
C ASN A 553 10.83 -23.66 28.15
N LEU A 554 11.13 -23.02 27.02
CA LEU A 554 10.22 -22.09 26.34
C LEU A 554 8.83 -22.67 26.00
N PRO A 555 8.67 -23.93 25.53
CA PRO A 555 7.35 -24.50 25.26
C PRO A 555 6.42 -24.51 26.49
N ARG A 556 6.97 -24.68 27.70
CA ARG A 556 6.19 -24.61 28.94
C ARG A 556 5.75 -23.18 29.26
N ALA A 557 6.63 -22.18 29.10
CA ALA A 557 6.26 -20.76 29.26
C ALA A 557 5.13 -20.34 28.31
N LEU A 558 5.17 -20.79 27.05
CA LEU A 558 4.16 -20.41 26.07
C LEU A 558 2.76 -20.95 26.40
N ARG A 559 2.65 -22.04 27.16
CA ARG A 559 1.36 -22.57 27.65
C ARG A 559 0.69 -21.69 28.70
N LEU A 560 1.43 -20.77 29.32
CA LEU A 560 0.89 -19.79 30.26
C LEU A 560 0.17 -18.63 29.57
N LEU A 561 0.43 -18.38 28.28
CA LEU A 561 -0.14 -17.21 27.59
C LEU A 561 -1.68 -17.17 27.60
N PRO A 562 -2.41 -18.27 27.36
CA PRO A 562 -3.87 -18.27 27.48
C PRO A 562 -4.36 -18.04 28.92
N ILE A 563 -3.61 -18.54 29.92
CA ILE A 563 -3.93 -18.36 31.34
C ILE A 563 -3.80 -16.88 31.74
N LEU A 564 -2.86 -16.16 31.11
CA LEU A 564 -2.61 -14.75 31.36
C LEU A 564 -3.55 -13.81 30.58
N GLU A 565 -4.39 -14.30 29.67
CA GLU A 565 -5.30 -13.46 28.87
C GLU A 565 -6.21 -12.54 29.72
N PRO A 566 -6.80 -12.98 30.86
CA PRO A 566 -7.57 -12.08 31.72
C PRO A 566 -6.76 -10.88 32.26
N ALA A 567 -5.43 -11.03 32.38
CA ALA A 567 -4.55 -9.96 32.86
C ALA A 567 -4.59 -8.70 31.98
N TYR A 568 -4.93 -8.85 30.69
CA TYR A 568 -5.01 -7.72 29.74
C TYR A 568 -6.14 -6.73 30.06
N VAL A 569 -7.17 -7.18 30.78
CA VAL A 569 -8.25 -6.33 31.29
C VAL A 569 -7.96 -5.88 32.71
N ILE A 570 -7.39 -6.77 33.54
CA ILE A 570 -7.08 -6.49 34.94
C ILE A 570 -6.02 -5.38 35.07
N TYR A 571 -5.00 -5.37 34.20
CA TYR A 571 -3.89 -4.44 34.31
C TYR A 571 -4.28 -2.97 34.10
N PRO A 572 -5.01 -2.57 33.03
CA PRO A 572 -5.52 -1.20 32.92
C PRO A 572 -6.38 -0.77 34.11
N ASP A 573 -7.25 -1.66 34.61
CA ASP A 573 -8.11 -1.35 35.76
C ASP A 573 -7.32 -1.18 37.06
N PHE A 574 -6.28 -2.01 37.25
CA PHE A 574 -5.33 -1.87 38.35
C PHE A 574 -4.61 -0.52 38.29
N LEU A 575 -4.11 -0.12 37.12
CA LEU A 575 -3.46 1.18 36.93
C LEU A 575 -4.40 2.35 37.21
N ARG A 576 -5.66 2.29 36.79
CA ARG A 576 -6.68 3.30 37.13
C ARG A 576 -6.86 3.44 38.64
N LYS A 577 -6.99 2.30 39.36
CA LYS A 577 -7.17 2.28 40.82
C LYS A 577 -5.95 2.80 41.58
N LYS A 578 -4.75 2.59 41.05
CA LYS A 578 -3.48 3.15 41.59
C LYS A 578 -3.26 4.63 41.28
N GLY A 579 -4.16 5.29 40.54
CA GLY A 579 -3.99 6.69 40.11
C GLY A 579 -2.99 6.86 38.96
N LEU A 580 -2.64 5.77 38.27
CA LEU A 580 -1.66 5.72 37.18
C LEU A 580 -2.37 5.67 35.81
N ALA A 581 -3.53 6.33 35.68
CA ALA A 581 -4.28 6.33 34.42
C ALA A 581 -3.51 6.96 33.25
N SER A 582 -2.54 7.84 33.53
CA SER A 582 -1.72 8.53 32.54
C SER A 582 -0.75 7.63 31.76
N ILE A 583 -0.43 6.45 32.30
CA ILE A 583 0.46 5.48 31.63
C ILE A 583 -0.33 4.37 30.91
N ILE A 584 -1.66 4.34 30.99
CA ILE A 584 -2.48 3.33 30.32
C ILE A 584 -2.35 3.49 28.80
N VAL A 585 -2.22 2.35 28.14
CA VAL A 585 -2.07 2.26 26.69
C VAL A 585 -3.43 1.96 26.04
N ASP A 586 -3.95 2.91 25.27
CA ASP A 586 -5.17 2.76 24.46
C ASP A 586 -5.01 1.79 23.28
#